data_AF-A0A4R7K465-F1
#
_entry.id   AF-A0A4R7K465-F1
#
_cell.length_a   1.000
_cell.length_b   1.000
_cell.length_c   1.000
_cell.angle_alpha   90.00
_cell.angle_beta   90.00
_cell.angle_gamma   90.00
#
_symmetry.space_group_name_H-M   'P 1'
#
loop_
_entity.id
_entity.type
_entity.pdbx_description
1 polymer ?
#
loop_
_entity_poly.entity_id
_entity_poly.type
_entity_poly.pdbx_seq_one_letter_code
_entity_poly.pdbx_strand_id
1 'polypeptide(L)'
;MDNIEIQEKLNRIESLLLGTKQVLTLEEACDYTGISRSYLYKLTSAGIVPHSKPNGKLIFFDINRLNEWLLQNNRKSKAEIKGEALDYVLKKR
;
A
#
# COMPACT_ATOMS: atom_id res chain seq x y z
N MET A 1 -25.78 -26.41 -7.14
CA MET A 1 -25.05 -25.13 -7.11
C MET A 1 -23.90 -25.25 -8.08
N ASP A 2 -23.79 -24.32 -9.01
CA ASP A 2 -22.79 -24.36 -10.07
C ASP A 2 -21.39 -24.13 -9.45
N ASN A 3 -20.43 -25.00 -9.75
CA ASN A 3 -19.08 -24.91 -9.16
C ASN A 3 -18.38 -23.58 -9.51
N ILE A 4 -18.75 -23.00 -10.66
CA ILE A 4 -18.25 -21.70 -11.14
C ILE A 4 -18.72 -20.58 -10.19
N GLU A 5 -19.99 -20.58 -9.82
CA GLU A 5 -20.57 -19.56 -8.93
C GLU A 5 -19.94 -19.61 -7.52
N ILE A 6 -19.60 -20.82 -7.04
CA ILE A 6 -18.90 -21.00 -5.77
C ILE A 6 -17.48 -20.42 -5.84
N GLN A 7 -16.74 -20.67 -6.91
CA GLN A 7 -15.39 -20.15 -7.10
C GLN A 7 -15.37 -18.62 -7.18
N GLU A 8 -16.31 -18.01 -7.91
CA GLU A 8 -16.43 -16.55 -7.97
C GLU A 8 -16.71 -15.92 -6.60
N LYS A 9 -17.59 -16.55 -5.81
CA LYS A 9 -17.88 -16.09 -4.44
C LYS A 9 -16.67 -16.23 -3.53
N LEU A 10 -15.91 -17.32 -3.63
CA LEU A 10 -14.68 -17.52 -2.85
C LEU A 10 -13.62 -16.46 -3.18
N ASN A 11 -13.35 -16.22 -4.46
CA ASN A 11 -12.39 -15.20 -4.89
C ASN A 11 -12.78 -13.80 -4.39
N ARG A 12 -14.08 -13.49 -4.37
CA ARG A 12 -14.59 -12.22 -3.87
C ARG A 12 -14.43 -12.08 -2.36
N ILE A 13 -14.65 -13.15 -1.59
CA ILE A 13 -14.43 -13.16 -0.14
C ILE A 13 -12.94 -13.01 0.18
N GLU A 14 -12.08 -13.72 -0.52
CA GLU A 14 -10.63 -13.67 -0.33
C GLU A 14 -10.07 -12.26 -0.62
N SER A 15 -10.55 -11.62 -1.69
CA SER A 15 -10.25 -10.22 -2.01
C SER A 15 -10.71 -9.24 -0.93
N LEU A 16 -11.91 -9.43 -0.37
CA LEU A 16 -12.42 -8.58 0.72
C LEU A 16 -11.63 -8.77 2.02
N LEU A 17 -11.20 -10.01 2.32
CA LEU A 17 -10.42 -10.32 3.51
C LEU A 17 -9.00 -9.75 3.44
N LEU A 18 -8.38 -9.72 2.26
CA LEU A 18 -7.09 -9.03 2.06
C LEU A 18 -7.15 -7.56 2.48
N GLY A 19 -8.29 -6.88 2.26
CA GLY A 19 -8.50 -5.50 2.72
C GLY A 19 -8.62 -5.33 4.24
N THR A 20 -8.87 -6.41 4.99
CA THR A 20 -8.97 -6.38 6.47
C THR A 20 -7.65 -6.73 7.17
N LYS A 21 -6.72 -7.37 6.45
CA LYS A 21 -5.47 -7.85 7.02
C LYS A 21 -4.55 -6.65 7.33
N GLN A 22 -4.18 -6.50 8.61
CA GLN A 22 -3.28 -5.42 9.03
C GLN A 22 -1.81 -5.73 8.72
N VAL A 23 -1.45 -7.01 8.56
CA VAL A 23 -0.08 -7.46 8.35
C VAL A 23 0.00 -8.33 7.10
N LEU A 24 0.79 -7.92 6.12
CA LEU A 24 1.02 -8.61 4.86
C LEU A 24 2.34 -9.38 4.89
N THR A 25 2.37 -10.56 4.28
CA THR A 25 3.59 -11.27 3.89
C THR A 25 4.22 -10.62 2.66
N LEU A 26 5.39 -11.10 2.23
CA LEU A 26 6.01 -10.63 0.99
C LEU A 26 5.14 -10.86 -0.24
N GLU A 27 4.54 -12.04 -0.40
CA GLU A 27 3.63 -12.32 -1.54
C GLU A 27 2.42 -11.39 -1.51
N GLU A 28 1.74 -11.29 -0.37
CA GLU A 28 0.56 -10.44 -0.25
C GLU A 28 0.89 -8.95 -0.47
N ALA A 29 2.06 -8.49 -0.04
CA ALA A 29 2.51 -7.13 -0.32
C ALA A 29 2.83 -6.92 -1.81
N CYS A 30 3.31 -7.93 -2.53
CA CYS A 30 3.47 -7.86 -3.99
C CYS A 30 2.11 -7.74 -4.67
N ASP A 31 1.15 -8.58 -4.27
CA ASP A 31 -0.20 -8.58 -4.83
C ASP A 31 -0.94 -7.28 -4.53
N TYR A 32 -0.78 -6.75 -3.31
CA TYR A 32 -1.39 -5.50 -2.87
C TYR A 32 -0.81 -4.27 -3.57
N THR A 33 0.52 -4.19 -3.73
CA THR A 33 1.19 -3.01 -4.28
C THR A 33 1.42 -3.05 -5.79
N GLY A 34 1.32 -4.23 -6.40
CA GLY A 34 1.73 -4.49 -7.78
C GLY A 34 3.25 -4.46 -7.99
N ILE A 35 4.06 -4.31 -6.93
CA ILE A 35 5.52 -4.33 -7.02
C ILE A 35 5.99 -5.77 -7.20
N SER A 36 6.89 -5.99 -8.16
CA SER A 36 7.45 -7.32 -8.41
C SER A 36 8.23 -7.84 -7.20
N ARG A 37 8.16 -9.16 -6.95
CA ARG A 37 8.83 -9.80 -5.80
C ARG A 37 10.30 -9.46 -5.70
N SER A 38 11.05 -9.55 -6.81
CA SER A 38 12.48 -9.25 -6.83
C SER A 38 12.76 -7.80 -6.46
N TYR A 39 11.92 -6.87 -6.91
CA TYR A 39 12.09 -5.45 -6.60
C TYR A 39 11.71 -5.13 -5.14
N LEU A 40 10.59 -5.68 -4.65
CA LEU A 40 10.20 -5.53 -3.25
C LEU A 40 11.26 -6.14 -2.32
N TYR A 41 11.82 -7.29 -2.68
CA TYR A 41 12.92 -7.89 -1.92
C TYR A 41 14.15 -6.97 -1.88
N LYS A 42 14.54 -6.37 -3.01
CA LYS A 42 15.63 -5.39 -3.07
C LYS A 42 15.36 -4.21 -2.11
N LEU A 43 14.15 -3.64 -2.13
CA LEU A 43 13.76 -2.56 -1.23
C LEU A 43 13.86 -2.96 0.24
N THR A 44 13.45 -4.19 0.58
CA THR A 44 13.55 -4.69 1.97
C THR A 44 15.01 -4.91 2.39
N SER A 45 15.85 -5.47 1.51
CA SER A 45 17.27 -5.68 1.81
C SER A 45 18.04 -4.36 1.96
N ALA A 46 17.62 -3.32 1.24
CA ALA A 46 18.18 -1.97 1.33
C ALA A 46 17.60 -1.14 2.48
N GLY A 47 16.61 -1.65 3.23
CA GLY A 47 15.95 -0.91 4.30
C GLY A 47 15.12 0.28 3.84
N ILE A 48 14.75 0.34 2.55
CA ILE A 48 14.05 1.48 1.94
C ILE A 48 12.55 1.44 2.26
N VAL A 49 11.95 0.25 2.21
CA VAL A 49 10.53 0.03 2.50
C VAL A 49 10.36 -0.36 3.99
N PRO A 50 9.38 0.20 4.71
CA PRO A 50 9.11 -0.19 6.10
C PRO A 50 8.69 -1.66 6.16
N HIS A 51 9.40 -2.46 6.93
CA HIS A 51 9.14 -3.89 7.06
C HIS A 51 9.61 -4.41 8.42
N SER A 52 9.13 -5.60 8.80
CA SER A 52 9.51 -6.32 10.02
C SER A 52 10.09 -7.70 9.68
N LYS A 53 11.11 -8.13 10.43
CA LYS A 53 11.75 -9.46 10.34
C LYS A 53 11.89 -10.10 11.72
N PRO A 54 10.78 -10.43 12.42
CA PRO A 54 10.82 -10.85 13.83
C PRO A 54 11.69 -12.10 14.07
N ASN A 55 11.74 -13.02 13.09
CA ASN A 55 12.51 -14.26 13.16
C ASN A 55 13.67 -14.31 12.14
N GLY A 56 14.08 -13.16 11.58
CA GLY A 56 15.18 -13.05 10.61
C GLY A 56 14.93 -13.60 9.20
N LYS A 57 14.05 -14.59 9.02
CA LYS A 57 13.78 -15.25 7.73
C LYS A 57 12.57 -14.71 6.97
N LEU A 58 11.49 -14.38 7.69
CA LEU A 58 10.24 -13.92 7.10
C LEU A 58 10.14 -12.40 7.13
N ILE A 59 9.54 -11.83 6.08
CA ILE A 59 9.31 -10.39 5.92
C ILE A 59 7.83 -10.12 6.05
N PHE A 60 7.48 -9.17 6.92
CA PHE A 60 6.12 -8.71 7.14
C PHE A 60 6.02 -7.20 6.96
N PHE A 61 4.84 -6.76 6.51
CA PHE A 61 4.53 -5.35 6.29
C PHE A 61 3.26 -4.99 7.05
N ASP A 62 3.31 -3.91 7.82
CA ASP A 62 2.09 -3.29 8.33
C ASP A 62 1.44 -2.49 7.18
N ILE A 63 0.15 -2.71 6.95
CA ILE A 63 -0.55 -2.13 5.79
C ILE A 63 -0.60 -0.61 5.85
N ASN A 64 -0.76 -0.03 7.04
CA ASN A 64 -0.87 1.42 7.21
C ASN A 64 0.48 2.09 6.95
N ARG A 65 1.55 1.55 7.53
CA ARG A 65 2.92 2.03 7.29
C ARG A 65 3.35 1.86 5.84
N LEU A 66 2.92 0.78 5.19
CA LEU A 66 3.17 0.55 3.77
C LEU A 66 2.43 1.58 2.91
N ASN A 67 1.16 1.86 3.21
CA ASN A 67 0.38 2.88 2.51
C ASN A 67 0.98 4.28 2.67
N GLU A 68 1.38 4.66 3.89
CA GLU A 68 2.08 5.91 4.15
C GLU A 68 3.35 6.03 3.31
N TRP A 69 4.13 4.94 3.22
CA TRP A 69 5.34 4.89 2.41
C TRP A 69 5.05 5.01 0.90
N LEU A 70 4.02 4.33 0.40
CA LEU A 70 3.62 4.40 -1.01
C LEU A 70 3.17 5.80 -1.44
N LEU A 71 2.58 6.56 -0.51
CA LEU A 71 2.09 7.92 -0.75
C LEU A 71 3.14 9.01 -0.44
N GLN A 72 4.38 8.63 -0.11
CA GLN A 72 5.47 9.59 0.09
C GLN A 72 5.78 10.38 -1.18
N ASN A 73 6.29 11.60 -1.01
CA ASN A 73 6.60 12.52 -2.10
C ASN A 73 5.39 12.80 -3.01
N ASN A 74 4.20 12.87 -2.41
CA ASN A 74 2.97 13.19 -3.12
C ASN A 74 3.11 14.53 -3.86
N ARG A 75 2.51 14.60 -5.05
CA ARG A 75 2.45 15.83 -5.84
C ARG A 75 1.09 16.46 -5.66
N LYS A 76 1.08 17.71 -5.21
CA LYS A 76 -0.14 18.51 -5.13
C LYS A 76 -0.75 18.67 -6.52
N SER A 77 -2.06 18.53 -6.59
CA SER A 77 -2.84 18.85 -7.77
C SER A 77 -2.79 20.35 -8.07
N LYS A 78 -3.09 20.72 -9.31
CA LYS A 78 -3.20 22.13 -9.71
C LYS A 78 -4.22 22.89 -8.87
N ALA A 79 -5.30 22.22 -8.44
CA ALA A 79 -6.33 22.80 -7.60
C ALA A 79 -5.82 23.12 -6.19
N GLU A 80 -5.11 22.18 -5.57
CA GLU A 80 -4.48 22.38 -4.25
C GLU A 80 -3.46 23.51 -4.28
N ILE A 81 -2.59 23.54 -5.30
CA ILE A 81 -1.61 24.61 -5.48
C ILE A 81 -2.31 25.98 -5.62
N LYS A 82 -3.40 26.04 -6.40
CA LYS A 82 -4.16 27.28 -6.58
C LYS A 82 -4.84 27.72 -5.27
N GLY A 83 -5.39 26.78 -4.51
CA GLY A 83 -5.99 27.04 -3.20
C GLY A 83 -4.97 27.65 -2.24
N GLU A 84 -3.81 27.03 -2.09
CA GLU A 84 -2.73 27.53 -1.22
C GLU A 84 -2.24 28.93 -1.63
N ALA A 85 -2.13 29.18 -2.93
CA ALA A 85 -1.78 30.50 -3.44
C ALA A 85 -2.83 31.57 -3.07
N LEU A 86 -4.12 31.23 -3.18
CA LEU A 86 -5.21 32.12 -2.78
C LEU A 86 -5.19 32.38 -1.26
N ASP A 87 -5.07 31.33 -0.45
CA ASP A 87 -5.00 31.43 1.00
C ASP A 87 -3.83 32.29 1.46
N TYR A 88 -2.66 32.14 0.83
CA TYR A 88 -1.49 32.97 1.11
C TYR A 88 -1.74 34.45 0.83
N VAL A 89 -2.38 34.78 -0.30
CA VAL A 89 -2.71 36.17 -0.66
C VAL A 89 -3.74 36.77 0.31
N LEU A 90 -4.76 36.00 0.69
CA LEU A 90 -5.80 36.45 1.61
C LEU A 90 -5.26 36.69 3.03
N LYS A 91 -4.34 35.84 3.51
CA LYS A 91 -3.74 35.96 4.85
C LYS A 91 -2.77 37.15 4.98
N LYS A 92 -2.31 37.71 3.86
CA LYS A 92 -1.36 38.83 3.81
C LYS A 92 -2.05 40.20 3.68
N ARG A 93 -3.37 40.22 3.54
CA ARG A 93 -4.22 41.42 3.68
C ARG A 93 -4.68 41.57 5.12
#